data_AF-A0A0M3J3Y9-F1
#
_entry.id   AF-A0A0M3J3Y9-F1
#
_cell.length_a   1.000
_cell.length_b   1.000
_cell.length_c   1.000
_cell.angle_alpha   90.00
_cell.angle_beta   90.00
_cell.angle_gamma   90.00
#
_symmetry.space_group_name_H-M   'P 1'
#
loop_
_entity.id
_entity.type
_entity.pdbx_description
1 polymer ?
#
loop_
_entity_poly.entity_id
_entity_poly.type
_entity_poly.pdbx_seq_one_letter_code
_entity_poly.pdbx_strand_id
1 'polypeptide(L)'
;MHSGEITLSLDVRFTNRILHFIVNRDDQKYYYIEDHHEKSVRELIEWHQTTKTPVTSASGAILKNAISKPKWILKNDSIRMTKKLGEGAFGEVYLAEFVPDNGKLIKTAVKTMREHCTRDARLKFMKEARIMRKFSHPNIVQIIGIVVDAHPLLILMELCPGGSVLSYLRKNRGRINASLKLRFTAESADGLAYLESVKCIHRDIAARNILLSESHQVKVSDFGMSDERTIVQDEKLDKVPIKWLAPETMQQRIYSNKTDVWSYGIMVNISNSYYSLAVCEFSVNLLISIICGQREHSKIKSENR
;
A
#
# COMPACT_ATOMS: atom_id res chain seq x y z
N MET A 1 27.40 -11.93 36.24
CA MET A 1 26.66 -11.92 34.97
C MET A 1 25.19 -12.08 35.31
N HIS A 2 24.45 -10.97 35.41
CA HIS A 2 23.02 -11.06 35.68
C HIS A 2 22.31 -11.54 34.43
N SER A 3 21.62 -12.68 34.55
CA SER A 3 20.80 -13.32 33.52
C SER A 3 19.50 -12.54 33.32
N GLY A 4 19.61 -11.28 32.91
CA GLY A 4 18.45 -10.46 32.59
C GLY A 4 17.72 -11.02 31.37
N GLU A 5 16.41 -11.19 31.49
CA GLU A 5 15.56 -11.50 30.34
C GLU A 5 15.51 -10.26 29.44
N ILE A 6 15.91 -10.40 28.18
CA ILE A 6 15.75 -9.34 27.17
C ILE A 6 14.25 -9.12 26.99
N THR A 7 13.76 -8.01 27.54
CA THR A 7 12.32 -7.76 27.56
C THR A 7 11.93 -6.78 26.44
N LEU A 8 12.72 -5.72 26.22
CA LEU A 8 12.40 -4.63 25.29
C LEU A 8 13.67 -4.00 24.68
N SER A 9 13.51 -3.28 23.57
CA SER A 9 14.55 -2.41 23.01
C SER A 9 14.13 -0.94 23.02
N LEU A 10 15.06 -0.06 23.40
CA LEU A 10 14.93 1.39 23.31
C LEU A 10 15.79 1.90 22.16
N ASP A 11 15.14 2.47 21.15
CA ASP A 11 15.82 3.00 19.97
C ASP A 11 15.94 4.53 20.05
N VAL A 12 17.16 5.05 19.96
CA VAL A 12 17.44 6.49 20.10
C VAL A 12 18.16 7.00 18.87
N ARG A 13 17.59 8.02 18.20
CA ARG A 13 18.32 8.78 17.19
C ARG A 13 19.35 9.66 17.89
N PHE A 14 20.63 9.35 17.69
CA PHE A 14 21.74 10.11 18.25
C PHE A 14 22.69 10.50 17.13
N THR A 15 22.97 11.80 16.99
CA THR A 15 23.69 12.37 15.85
C THR A 15 23.00 12.00 14.52
N ASN A 16 23.61 11.16 13.69
CA ASN A 16 23.08 10.69 12.41
C ASN A 16 22.90 9.15 12.36
N ARG A 17 22.75 8.50 13.51
CA ARG A 17 22.56 7.05 13.63
C ARG A 17 21.43 6.73 14.60
N ILE A 18 20.91 5.52 14.51
CA ILE A 18 20.00 4.96 15.51
C ILE A 18 20.84 4.05 16.41
N LEU A 19 20.81 4.30 17.70
CA LEU A 19 21.38 3.45 18.72
C LEU A 19 20.28 2.56 19.29
N HIS A 20 20.60 1.28 19.49
CA HIS A 20 19.69 0.27 20.01
C HIS A 20 20.15 -0.14 21.40
N PHE A 21 19.37 0.19 22.42
CA PHE A 21 19.65 -0.16 23.80
C PHE A 21 18.73 -1.28 24.26
N ILE A 22 19.28 -2.26 24.98
CA ILE A 22 18.50 -3.34 25.56
C ILE A 22 17.99 -2.86 26.92
N VAL A 23 16.67 -2.93 27.11
CA VAL A 23 16.06 -2.74 28.43
C VAL A 23 15.90 -4.11 29.06
N ASN A 24 16.64 -4.33 30.13
CA ASN A 24 16.66 -5.59 30.85
C ASN A 24 15.61 -5.56 31.97
N ARG A 25 15.31 -6.75 32.50
CA ARG A 25 14.49 -6.92 33.69
C ARG A 25 15.19 -7.81 34.70
N ASP A 26 15.22 -7.39 35.96
CA ASP A 26 15.85 -8.15 37.04
C ASP A 26 14.89 -9.17 37.70
N ASP A 27 15.41 -9.94 38.66
CA ASP A 27 14.65 -10.96 39.40
C ASP A 27 13.51 -10.34 40.24
N GLN A 28 13.67 -9.09 40.69
CA GLN A 28 12.65 -8.32 41.41
C GLN A 28 11.65 -7.64 40.48
N LYS A 29 11.74 -7.90 39.17
CA LYS A 29 10.86 -7.40 38.11
C LYS A 29 11.00 -5.91 37.79
N TYR A 30 12.07 -5.26 38.23
CA TYR A 30 12.42 -3.88 37.84
C TYR A 30 13.08 -3.86 36.46
N TYR A 31 12.86 -2.77 35.74
CA TYR A 31 13.44 -2.50 34.43
C TYR A 31 14.68 -1.65 34.56
N TYR A 32 15.72 -1.97 33.80
CA TYR A 32 16.98 -1.24 33.90
C TYR A 32 17.73 -1.13 32.57
N ILE A 33 18.56 -0.10 32.51
CA ILE A 33 19.66 0.06 31.55
C ILE A 33 20.90 0.42 32.38
N GLU A 34 22.01 -0.27 32.16
CA GLU A 34 23.20 -0.23 33.03
C GLU A 34 22.83 -0.46 34.51
N ASP A 35 23.09 0.50 35.39
CA ASP A 35 22.97 0.34 36.85
C ASP A 35 21.69 0.95 37.43
N HIS A 36 20.85 1.59 36.62
CA HIS A 36 19.66 2.30 37.11
C HIS A 36 18.37 1.49 36.88
N HIS A 37 17.64 1.25 37.97
CA HIS A 37 16.47 0.38 38.03
C HIS A 37 15.20 1.17 38.37
N GLU A 38 14.09 0.87 37.68
CA GLU A 38 12.78 1.45 37.93
C GLU A 38 11.64 0.41 37.83
N LYS A 39 10.51 0.66 38.50
CA LYS A 39 9.40 -0.31 38.58
C LYS A 39 8.70 -0.51 37.24
N SER A 40 8.75 0.48 36.36
CA SER A 40 8.17 0.42 35.03
C SER A 40 9.10 1.04 33.99
N VAL A 41 8.93 0.60 32.73
CA VAL A 41 9.63 1.20 31.58
C VAL A 41 9.31 2.69 31.45
N ARG A 42 8.07 3.10 31.79
CA ARG A 42 7.70 4.53 31.76
C ARG A 42 8.56 5.33 32.73
N GLU A 43 8.64 4.89 33.99
CA GLU A 43 9.45 5.58 35.02
C GLU A 43 10.93 5.61 34.63
N LEU A 44 11.47 4.50 34.09
CA LEU A 44 12.85 4.44 33.59
C LEU A 44 13.13 5.50 32.52
N ILE A 45 12.22 5.65 31.54
CA ILE A 45 12.35 6.63 30.47
C ILE A 45 12.18 8.06 31.02
N GLU A 46 11.20 8.28 31.89
CA GLU A 46 10.94 9.58 32.54
C GLU A 46 12.14 10.02 33.40
N TRP A 47 12.81 9.10 34.09
CA TRP A 47 14.02 9.38 34.86
C TRP A 47 15.15 9.89 33.95
N HIS A 48 15.50 9.16 32.88
CA HIS A 48 16.53 9.61 31.92
C HIS A 48 16.17 10.94 31.25
N GLN A 49 14.89 11.16 30.95
CA GLN A 49 14.42 12.42 30.38
C GLN A 49 14.50 13.59 31.36
N THR A 50 14.24 13.35 32.65
CA THR A 50 14.21 14.39 33.69
C THR A 50 15.62 14.74 34.16
N THR A 51 16.42 13.73 34.49
CA THR A 51 17.79 13.89 35.01
C THR A 51 18.79 14.28 33.92
N LYS A 52 18.43 14.08 32.65
CA LYS A 52 19.33 14.22 31.48
C LYS A 52 20.54 13.29 31.54
N THR A 53 20.49 12.24 32.35
CA THR A 53 21.51 11.20 32.37
C THR A 53 21.50 10.45 31.03
N PRO A 54 22.67 10.25 30.39
CA PRO A 54 22.79 9.42 29.20
C PRO A 54 22.17 8.04 29.38
N VAL A 55 21.61 7.46 28.32
CA VAL A 55 21.06 6.10 28.32
C VAL A 55 22.13 5.07 28.68
N THR A 56 23.35 5.27 28.18
CA THR A 56 24.54 4.57 28.66
C THR A 56 25.70 5.55 28.78
N SER A 57 26.58 5.32 29.74
CA SER A 57 27.77 6.16 29.94
C SER A 57 28.64 6.21 28.68
N ALA A 58 28.79 5.07 27.99
CA ALA A 58 29.58 4.95 26.77
C ALA A 58 28.97 5.67 25.54
N SER A 59 27.64 5.77 25.45
CA SER A 59 26.99 6.38 24.29
C SER A 59 26.89 7.90 24.39
N GLY A 60 26.78 8.44 25.62
CA GLY A 60 26.45 9.86 25.84
C GLY A 60 25.07 10.26 25.30
N ALA A 61 24.22 9.31 24.91
CA ALA A 61 22.94 9.60 24.27
C ALA A 61 21.89 10.02 25.30
N ILE A 62 21.36 11.24 25.21
CA ILE A 62 20.37 11.78 26.16
C ILE A 62 18.97 11.74 25.55
N LEU A 63 17.99 11.24 26.31
CA LEU A 63 16.60 11.22 25.90
C LEU A 63 16.00 12.64 25.91
N LYS A 64 15.42 13.03 24.78
CA LYS A 64 14.81 14.37 24.59
C LYS A 64 13.32 14.28 24.30
N ASN A 65 12.98 13.77 23.11
CA ASN A 65 11.60 13.74 22.62
C ASN A 65 11.19 12.31 22.33
N ALA A 66 10.07 11.88 22.91
CA ALA A 66 9.43 10.63 22.56
C ALA A 66 8.82 10.72 21.14
N ILE A 67 8.93 9.65 20.36
CA ILE A 67 8.24 9.55 19.07
C ILE A 67 6.90 8.87 19.31
N SER A 68 5.82 9.64 19.24
CA SER A 68 4.46 9.10 19.42
C SER A 68 4.11 8.15 18.28
N LYS A 69 3.41 7.06 18.63
CA LYS A 69 2.85 6.12 17.66
C LYS A 69 1.92 6.86 16.69
N PRO A 70 2.18 6.83 15.37
CA PRO A 70 1.32 7.51 14.42
C PRO A 70 -0.10 6.90 14.36
N LYS A 71 -1.13 7.72 14.11
CA LYS A 71 -2.55 7.29 14.08
C LYS A 71 -2.87 6.17 13.07
N TRP A 72 -2.08 6.04 12.00
CA TRP A 72 -2.23 4.99 10.99
C TRP A 72 -1.63 3.64 11.41
N ILE A 73 -0.94 3.56 12.55
CA ILE A 73 -0.61 2.28 13.18
C ILE A 73 -1.73 1.92 14.14
N LEU A 74 -2.53 0.94 13.75
CA LEU A 74 -3.75 0.54 14.42
C LEU A 74 -3.46 -0.49 15.51
N LYS A 75 -4.44 -0.70 16.40
CA LYS A 75 -4.42 -1.78 17.40
C LYS A 75 -5.09 -3.02 16.82
N ASN A 76 -4.53 -4.19 17.08
CA ASN A 76 -5.08 -5.45 16.59
C ASN A 76 -6.50 -5.70 17.11
N ASP A 77 -6.74 -5.44 18.41
CA ASP A 77 -8.02 -5.71 19.09
C ASP A 77 -9.21 -4.90 18.54
N SER A 78 -8.94 -3.85 17.75
CA SER A 78 -9.95 -3.04 17.08
C SER A 78 -10.45 -3.68 15.77
N ILE A 79 -9.93 -4.85 15.39
CA ILE A 79 -10.13 -5.44 14.07
C ILE A 79 -10.68 -6.87 14.23
N ARG A 80 -11.87 -7.10 13.66
CA ARG A 80 -12.49 -8.41 13.60
C ARG A 80 -12.49 -8.93 12.16
N MET A 81 -11.67 -9.93 11.89
CA MET A 81 -11.65 -10.64 10.61
C MET A 81 -12.93 -11.47 10.45
N THR A 82 -13.57 -11.44 9.29
CA THR A 82 -14.88 -12.08 9.08
C THR A 82 -14.86 -13.14 7.98
N LYS A 83 -14.47 -12.77 6.75
CA LYS A 83 -14.57 -13.65 5.57
C LYS A 83 -13.34 -13.51 4.67
N LYS A 84 -12.77 -14.62 4.19
CA LYS A 84 -11.73 -14.58 3.15
C LYS A 84 -12.32 -14.06 1.83
N LEU A 85 -11.72 -13.00 1.29
CA LEU A 85 -12.06 -12.37 0.01
C LEU A 85 -11.19 -12.90 -1.13
N GLY A 86 -9.94 -13.25 -0.84
CA GLY A 86 -9.00 -13.74 -1.83
C GLY A 86 -7.64 -14.07 -1.25
N GLU A 87 -6.68 -14.28 -2.13
CA GLU A 87 -5.30 -14.61 -1.80
C GLU A 87 -4.36 -13.84 -2.72
N GLY A 88 -3.35 -13.21 -2.14
CA GLY A 88 -2.31 -12.47 -2.84
C GLY A 88 -0.93 -13.06 -2.60
N ALA A 89 0.11 -12.39 -3.10
CA ALA A 89 1.48 -12.90 -3.06
C ALA A 89 2.05 -13.12 -1.63
N PHE A 90 1.61 -12.32 -0.65
CA PHE A 90 2.13 -12.36 0.72
C PHE A 90 1.27 -13.18 1.69
N GLY A 91 0.01 -13.44 1.33
CA GLY A 91 -0.97 -13.97 2.24
C GLY A 91 -2.40 -13.73 1.75
N GLU A 92 -3.33 -13.82 2.68
CA GLU A 92 -4.75 -13.83 2.38
C GLU A 92 -5.33 -12.42 2.53
N VAL A 93 -6.43 -12.16 1.81
CA VAL A 93 -7.19 -10.93 1.93
C VAL A 93 -8.53 -11.27 2.56
N TYR A 94 -8.88 -10.59 3.64
CA TYR A 94 -10.14 -10.80 4.36
C TYR A 94 -11.00 -9.54 4.37
N LEU A 95 -12.30 -9.73 4.44
CA LEU A 95 -13.24 -8.74 4.93
C LEU A 95 -13.07 -8.65 6.43
N ALA A 96 -12.92 -7.44 6.96
CA ALA A 96 -12.88 -7.21 8.39
C ALA A 96 -13.75 -6.02 8.78
N GLU A 97 -14.14 -6.03 10.04
CA GLU A 97 -14.81 -4.93 10.71
C GLU A 97 -13.80 -4.23 11.61
N PHE A 98 -13.62 -2.92 11.39
CA PHE A 98 -12.71 -2.08 12.13
C PHE A 98 -13.49 -0.99 12.86
N VAL A 99 -13.22 -0.81 14.15
CA VAL A 99 -13.79 0.27 14.97
C VAL A 99 -12.66 1.24 15.33
N PRO A 100 -12.57 2.42 14.69
CA PRO A 100 -11.62 3.45 15.06
C PRO A 100 -12.04 4.12 16.38
N ASP A 101 -11.19 5.00 16.91
CA ASP A 101 -11.41 5.72 18.17
C ASP A 101 -12.71 6.55 18.21
N ASN A 102 -13.26 6.92 17.05
CA ASN A 102 -14.54 7.62 16.95
C ASN A 102 -15.78 6.69 17.10
N GLY A 103 -15.57 5.40 17.32
CA GLY A 103 -16.61 4.39 17.55
C GLY A 103 -17.40 3.95 16.32
N LYS A 104 -17.16 4.54 15.13
CA LYS A 104 -17.92 4.20 13.92
C LYS A 104 -17.37 2.92 13.29
N LEU A 105 -18.17 1.86 13.25
CA LEU A 105 -17.82 0.62 12.54
C LEU A 105 -17.57 0.88 11.05
N ILE A 106 -16.45 0.39 10.52
CA ILE A 106 -16.07 0.46 9.12
C ILE A 106 -15.78 -0.95 8.62
N LYS A 107 -16.34 -1.32 7.47
CA LYS A 107 -15.97 -2.55 6.75
C LYS A 107 -14.73 -2.28 5.90
N THR A 108 -13.73 -3.16 6.01
CA THR A 108 -12.40 -2.99 5.41
C THR A 108 -11.95 -4.26 4.71
N ALA A 109 -11.04 -4.12 3.75
CA ALA A 109 -10.27 -5.24 3.23
C ALA A 109 -8.92 -5.29 3.95
N VAL A 110 -8.54 -6.46 4.45
CA VAL A 110 -7.34 -6.66 5.27
C VAL A 110 -6.44 -7.68 4.59
N LYS A 111 -5.27 -7.21 4.12
CA LYS A 111 -4.22 -8.08 3.57
C LYS A 111 -3.36 -8.56 4.75
N THR A 112 -3.21 -9.87 4.88
CA THR A 112 -2.39 -10.49 5.93
C THR A 112 -1.02 -10.87 5.38
N MET A 113 -0.02 -10.87 6.24
CA MET A 113 1.26 -11.49 5.97
C MET A 113 1.37 -12.80 6.77
N ARG A 114 1.71 -13.90 6.10
CA ARG A 114 1.91 -15.20 6.75
C ARG A 114 3.00 -15.14 7.82
N GLU A 115 2.81 -15.87 8.91
CA GLU A 115 3.70 -15.88 10.08
C GLU A 115 5.13 -16.31 9.72
N HIS A 116 5.28 -17.40 8.96
CA HIS A 116 6.57 -17.87 8.46
C HIS A 116 6.88 -17.25 7.08
N CYS A 117 7.39 -16.02 7.08
CA CYS A 117 7.82 -15.35 5.84
C CYS A 117 9.31 -14.97 5.89
N THR A 118 9.92 -14.85 4.70
CA THR A 118 11.30 -14.38 4.60
C THR A 118 11.38 -12.89 4.96
N ARG A 119 12.56 -12.45 5.41
CA ARG A 119 12.83 -11.03 5.67
C ARG A 119 12.49 -10.16 4.45
N ASP A 120 12.80 -10.63 3.24
CA ASP A 120 12.51 -9.93 2.00
C ASP A 120 11.00 -9.81 1.73
N ALA A 121 10.22 -10.86 2.01
CA ALA A 121 8.77 -10.80 1.89
C ALA A 121 8.18 -9.76 2.85
N ARG A 122 8.66 -9.73 4.10
CA ARG A 122 8.28 -8.72 5.09
C ARG A 122 8.64 -7.30 4.64
N LEU A 123 9.83 -7.09 4.10
CA LEU A 123 10.25 -5.78 3.56
C LEU A 123 9.36 -5.33 2.39
N LYS A 124 9.00 -6.24 1.49
CA LYS A 124 8.11 -5.94 0.36
C LYS A 124 6.67 -5.64 0.83
N PHE A 125 6.15 -6.39 1.80
CA PHE A 125 4.85 -6.12 2.42
C PHE A 125 4.81 -4.73 3.08
N MET A 126 5.85 -4.37 3.83
CA MET A 126 5.96 -3.05 4.44
C MET A 126 6.20 -1.93 3.41
N LYS A 127 6.89 -2.22 2.30
CA LYS A 127 7.05 -1.29 1.17
C LYS A 127 5.70 -0.95 0.56
N GLU A 128 4.83 -1.95 0.34
CA GLU A 128 3.48 -1.75 -0.19
C GLU A 128 2.69 -0.77 0.69
N ALA A 129 2.64 -1.01 2.01
CA ALA A 129 1.97 -0.11 2.95
C ALA A 129 2.56 1.31 2.92
N ARG A 130 3.89 1.43 2.83
CA ARG A 130 4.58 2.73 2.78
C ARG A 130 4.21 3.53 1.54
N ILE A 131 4.13 2.86 0.39
CA ILE A 131 3.74 3.48 -0.89
C ILE A 131 2.28 3.93 -0.80
N MET A 132 1.37 3.03 -0.43
CA MET A 132 -0.07 3.33 -0.39
C MET A 132 -0.42 4.50 0.53
N ARG A 133 0.33 4.68 1.65
CA ARG A 133 0.11 5.78 2.60
C ARG A 133 0.33 7.17 2.03
N LYS A 134 0.99 7.29 0.89
CA LYS A 134 1.21 8.57 0.20
C LYS A 134 0.03 8.94 -0.71
N PHE A 135 -0.88 8.01 -0.96
CA PHE A 135 -1.93 8.18 -1.94
C PHE A 135 -3.22 8.67 -1.30
N SER A 136 -3.85 9.62 -2.00
CA SER A 136 -5.19 10.12 -1.73
C SER A 136 -5.81 10.55 -3.06
N HIS A 137 -6.61 9.67 -3.65
CA HIS A 137 -7.26 9.90 -4.93
C HIS A 137 -8.52 9.02 -5.04
N PRO A 138 -9.64 9.51 -5.61
CA PRO A 138 -10.88 8.75 -5.71
C PRO A 138 -10.71 7.42 -6.45
N ASN A 139 -9.81 7.33 -7.43
CA ASN A 139 -9.59 6.12 -8.22
C ASN A 139 -8.40 5.24 -7.77
N ILE A 140 -7.90 5.44 -6.56
CA ILE A 140 -6.86 4.61 -5.94
C ILE A 140 -7.44 4.00 -4.67
N VAL A 141 -7.16 2.71 -4.41
CA VAL A 141 -7.53 2.09 -3.13
C VAL A 141 -6.84 2.82 -1.98
N GLN A 142 -7.64 3.39 -1.09
CA GLN A 142 -7.20 4.08 0.10
C GLN A 142 -6.74 3.08 1.17
N ILE A 143 -5.52 3.28 1.68
CA ILE A 143 -5.08 2.63 2.91
C ILE A 143 -5.68 3.35 4.12
N ILE A 144 -6.17 2.57 5.08
CA ILE A 144 -6.73 3.04 6.35
C ILE A 144 -5.64 3.02 7.43
N GLY A 145 -4.84 1.94 7.45
CA GLY A 145 -3.73 1.81 8.40
C GLY A 145 -3.08 0.44 8.33
N ILE A 146 -2.18 0.18 9.29
CA ILE A 146 -1.47 -1.09 9.42
C ILE A 146 -1.47 -1.56 10.87
N VAL A 147 -1.34 -2.87 11.08
CA VAL A 147 -1.03 -3.46 12.38
C VAL A 147 0.34 -4.10 12.29
N VAL A 148 1.26 -3.66 13.16
CA VAL A 148 2.65 -4.15 13.19
C VAL A 148 3.13 -4.61 14.55
N ASP A 149 2.33 -4.39 15.59
CA ASP A 149 2.70 -4.70 16.98
C ASP A 149 2.42 -6.18 17.35
N ALA A 150 1.68 -6.90 16.50
CA ALA A 150 1.34 -8.31 16.68
C ALA A 150 1.39 -9.03 15.33
N HIS A 151 1.65 -10.34 15.38
CA HIS A 151 1.46 -11.21 14.21
C HIS A 151 0.00 -11.67 14.13
N PRO A 152 -0.55 -11.85 12.91
CA PRO A 152 0.07 -11.52 11.61
C PRO A 152 0.13 -10.00 11.37
N LEU A 153 1.10 -9.53 10.56
CA LEU A 153 1.10 -8.13 10.13
C LEU A 153 -0.07 -7.87 9.17
N LEU A 154 -0.73 -6.73 9.33
CA LEU A 154 -1.95 -6.39 8.58
C LEU A 154 -1.80 -5.07 7.83
N ILE A 155 -2.34 -5.02 6.61
CA ILE A 155 -2.61 -3.78 5.87
C ILE A 155 -4.13 -3.65 5.71
N LEU A 156 -4.71 -2.60 6.28
CA LEU A 156 -6.13 -2.31 6.22
C LEU A 156 -6.40 -1.29 5.13
N MET A 157 -7.32 -1.62 4.23
CA MET A 157 -7.67 -0.84 3.05
C MET A 157 -9.18 -0.64 2.98
N GLU A 158 -9.62 0.36 2.22
CA GLU A 158 -11.04 0.50 1.89
C GLU A 158 -11.58 -0.78 1.21
N LEU A 159 -12.80 -1.16 1.56
CA LEU A 159 -13.45 -2.31 0.95
C LEU A 159 -14.02 -1.93 -0.41
N CYS A 160 -13.70 -2.74 -1.42
CA CYS A 160 -14.30 -2.66 -2.76
C CYS A 160 -15.25 -3.85 -2.98
N PRO A 161 -16.53 -3.78 -2.55
CA PRO A 161 -17.44 -4.93 -2.56
C PRO A 161 -17.87 -5.37 -3.96
N GLY A 162 -17.70 -4.50 -4.98
CA GLY A 162 -17.94 -4.86 -6.38
C GLY A 162 -16.90 -5.84 -6.94
N GLY A 163 -15.82 -6.12 -6.18
CA GLY A 163 -14.75 -7.02 -6.59
C GLY A 163 -13.92 -6.45 -7.74
N SER A 164 -13.14 -7.29 -8.40
CA SER A 164 -12.33 -6.86 -9.55
C SER A 164 -13.17 -6.65 -10.81
N VAL A 165 -12.77 -5.68 -11.63
CA VAL A 165 -13.37 -5.42 -12.96
C VAL A 165 -13.34 -6.70 -13.79
N LEU A 166 -12.25 -7.49 -13.76
CA LEU A 166 -12.18 -8.78 -14.46
C LEU A 166 -13.33 -9.72 -14.07
N SER A 167 -13.54 -9.92 -12.76
CA SER A 167 -14.61 -10.79 -12.25
C SER A 167 -15.99 -10.21 -12.57
N TYR A 168 -16.15 -8.90 -12.46
CA TYR A 168 -17.39 -8.20 -12.81
C TYR A 168 -17.77 -8.36 -14.28
N LEU A 169 -16.81 -8.14 -15.19
CA LEU A 169 -16.99 -8.31 -16.64
C LEU A 169 -17.36 -9.75 -17.00
N ARG A 170 -16.71 -10.74 -16.36
CA ARG A 170 -17.01 -12.16 -16.58
C ARG A 170 -18.41 -12.53 -16.10
N LYS A 171 -18.79 -12.09 -14.90
CA LYS A 171 -20.10 -12.38 -14.30
C LYS A 171 -21.27 -11.78 -15.09
N ASN A 172 -21.06 -10.60 -15.68
CA ASN A 172 -22.08 -9.87 -16.42
C ASN A 172 -21.87 -9.88 -17.94
N ARG A 173 -21.20 -10.93 -18.45
CA ARG A 173 -20.93 -11.09 -19.89
C ARG A 173 -22.20 -10.87 -20.72
N GLY A 174 -22.10 -10.03 -21.75
CA GLY A 174 -23.21 -9.71 -22.65
C GLY A 174 -24.26 -8.74 -22.08
N ARG A 175 -24.16 -8.33 -20.81
CA ARG A 175 -25.10 -7.41 -20.15
C ARG A 175 -24.51 -6.03 -19.85
N ILE A 176 -23.21 -5.85 -20.07
CA ILE A 176 -22.50 -4.61 -19.82
C ILE A 176 -22.51 -3.75 -21.10
N ASN A 177 -23.11 -2.58 -21.02
CA ASN A 177 -23.13 -1.61 -22.11
C ASN A 177 -21.77 -0.93 -22.31
N ALA A 178 -21.57 -0.32 -23.48
CA ALA A 178 -20.31 0.36 -23.82
C ALA A 178 -19.99 1.53 -22.89
N SER A 179 -21.01 2.28 -22.44
CA SER A 179 -20.83 3.44 -21.53
C SER A 179 -20.19 3.04 -20.21
N LEU A 180 -20.61 1.94 -19.59
CA LEU A 180 -20.02 1.46 -18.34
C LEU A 180 -18.57 1.01 -18.53
N LYS A 181 -18.25 0.34 -19.64
CA LYS A 181 -16.87 -0.03 -19.97
C LYS A 181 -15.99 1.22 -20.15
N LEU A 182 -16.47 2.21 -20.89
CA LEU A 182 -15.78 3.48 -21.09
C LEU A 182 -15.52 4.19 -19.75
N ARG A 183 -16.51 4.22 -18.85
CA ARG A 183 -16.34 4.77 -17.50
C ARG A 183 -15.24 4.05 -16.73
N PHE A 184 -15.24 2.72 -16.71
CA PHE A 184 -14.17 1.96 -16.04
C PHE A 184 -12.79 2.27 -16.60
N THR A 185 -12.66 2.41 -17.92
CA THR A 185 -11.38 2.75 -18.56
C THR A 185 -10.93 4.17 -18.26
N ALA A 186 -11.86 5.14 -18.25
CA ALA A 186 -11.57 6.54 -17.96
C ALA A 186 -11.15 6.72 -16.49
N GLU A 187 -11.91 6.18 -15.55
CA GLU A 187 -11.60 6.25 -14.12
C GLU A 187 -10.30 5.51 -13.77
N SER A 188 -9.98 4.41 -14.47
CA SER A 188 -8.68 3.74 -14.34
C SER A 188 -7.53 4.64 -14.81
N ALA A 189 -7.73 5.36 -15.92
CA ALA A 189 -6.73 6.30 -16.44
C ALA A 189 -6.51 7.49 -15.50
N ASP A 190 -7.57 8.03 -14.86
CA ASP A 190 -7.43 9.07 -13.84
C ASP A 190 -6.58 8.59 -12.66
N GLY A 191 -6.76 7.33 -12.22
CA GLY A 191 -5.89 6.70 -11.22
C GLY A 191 -4.43 6.63 -11.66
N LEU A 192 -4.16 6.22 -12.91
CA LEU A 192 -2.80 6.13 -13.44
C LEU A 192 -2.12 7.49 -13.60
N ALA A 193 -2.86 8.50 -14.08
CA ALA A 193 -2.37 9.88 -14.18
C ALA A 193 -2.00 10.41 -12.80
N TYR A 194 -2.80 10.10 -11.77
CA TYR A 194 -2.44 10.42 -10.39
C TYR A 194 -1.14 9.72 -9.97
N LEU A 195 -1.00 8.41 -10.21
CA LEU A 195 0.23 7.67 -9.85
C LEU A 195 1.48 8.24 -10.54
N GLU A 196 1.39 8.63 -11.82
CA GLU A 196 2.46 9.32 -12.54
C GLU A 196 2.82 10.65 -11.86
N SER A 197 1.82 11.46 -11.47
CA SER A 197 2.04 12.75 -10.80
C SER A 197 2.79 12.63 -9.47
N VAL A 198 2.65 11.49 -8.78
CA VAL A 198 3.34 11.18 -7.52
C VAL A 198 4.56 10.27 -7.71
N LYS A 199 5.01 10.09 -8.96
CA LYS A 199 6.20 9.30 -9.34
C LYS A 199 6.14 7.84 -8.88
N CYS A 200 4.95 7.24 -8.92
CA CYS A 200 4.74 5.83 -8.65
C CYS A 200 4.62 5.05 -9.96
N ILE A 201 5.45 4.02 -10.15
CA ILE A 201 5.25 3.00 -11.18
C ILE A 201 4.53 1.82 -10.52
N HIS A 202 3.36 1.45 -11.05
CA HIS A 202 2.53 0.39 -10.49
C HIS A 202 3.09 -1.01 -10.77
N ARG A 203 3.52 -1.26 -12.02
CA ARG A 203 4.14 -2.52 -12.52
C ARG A 203 3.23 -3.74 -12.64
N ASP A 204 1.96 -3.63 -12.29
CA ASP A 204 0.99 -4.74 -12.42
C ASP A 204 -0.43 -4.26 -12.75
N ILE A 205 -0.54 -3.37 -13.75
CA ILE A 205 -1.84 -2.89 -14.21
C ILE A 205 -2.53 -3.99 -15.03
N ALA A 206 -3.66 -4.46 -14.51
CA ALA A 206 -4.53 -5.43 -15.17
C ALA A 206 -5.93 -5.36 -14.58
N ALA A 207 -6.95 -5.80 -15.33
CA ALA A 207 -8.35 -5.77 -14.89
C ALA A 207 -8.63 -6.56 -13.59
N ARG A 208 -7.73 -7.47 -13.19
CA ARG A 208 -7.81 -8.19 -11.90
C ARG A 208 -7.43 -7.31 -10.70
N ASN A 209 -6.62 -6.29 -10.92
CA ASN A 209 -6.11 -5.34 -9.92
C ASN A 209 -6.87 -4.00 -9.95
N ILE A 210 -7.86 -3.87 -10.84
CA ILE A 210 -8.83 -2.77 -10.80
C ILE A 210 -10.06 -3.27 -10.05
N LEU A 211 -10.39 -2.62 -8.94
CA LEU A 211 -11.53 -2.97 -8.10
C LEU A 211 -12.69 -2.01 -8.29
N LEU A 212 -13.88 -2.42 -7.87
CA LEU A 212 -15.10 -1.64 -7.90
C LEU A 212 -15.60 -1.40 -6.47
N SER A 213 -15.80 -0.12 -6.14
CA SER A 213 -16.46 0.30 -4.89
C SER A 213 -17.94 -0.16 -4.88
N GLU A 214 -18.64 0.13 -3.78
CA GLU A 214 -20.09 -0.11 -3.67
C GLU A 214 -20.90 0.64 -4.74
N SER A 215 -20.48 1.87 -5.08
CA SER A 215 -21.07 2.69 -6.14
C SER A 215 -20.54 2.36 -7.54
N HIS A 216 -19.75 1.27 -7.70
CA HIS A 216 -19.08 0.90 -8.94
C HIS A 216 -18.12 1.99 -9.47
N GLN A 217 -17.52 2.77 -8.57
CA GLN A 217 -16.36 3.60 -8.87
C GLN A 217 -15.12 2.71 -8.93
N VAL A 218 -14.29 2.91 -9.94
CA VAL A 218 -13.02 2.20 -10.12
C VAL A 218 -11.99 2.61 -9.08
N LYS A 219 -11.25 1.63 -8.57
CA LYS A 219 -10.14 1.76 -7.64
C LYS A 219 -8.95 0.92 -8.11
N VAL A 220 -7.83 1.56 -8.46
CA VAL A 220 -6.56 0.86 -8.73
C VAL A 220 -6.01 0.30 -7.42
N SER A 221 -5.62 -0.97 -7.42
CA SER A 221 -5.24 -1.75 -6.23
C SER A 221 -4.00 -2.61 -6.48
N ASP A 222 -3.48 -3.22 -5.41
CA ASP A 222 -2.35 -4.16 -5.40
C ASP A 222 -1.00 -3.52 -5.78
N PHE A 223 -0.45 -2.76 -4.82
CA PHE A 223 0.81 -2.04 -4.96
C PHE A 223 2.03 -2.89 -4.57
N GLY A 224 1.87 -4.21 -4.48
CA GLY A 224 2.92 -5.13 -4.03
C GLY A 224 4.16 -5.17 -4.91
N MET A 225 4.03 -4.79 -6.19
CA MET A 225 5.14 -4.67 -7.14
C MET A 225 5.61 -3.23 -7.37
N SER A 226 4.92 -2.25 -6.81
CA SER A 226 5.11 -0.84 -7.17
C SER A 226 6.45 -0.27 -6.68
N ASP A 227 6.86 0.81 -7.34
CA ASP A 227 8.10 1.52 -7.03
C ASP A 227 7.94 3.04 -7.14
N GLU A 228 8.76 3.78 -6.42
CA GLU A 228 8.68 5.24 -6.27
C GLU A 228 9.77 5.97 -7.08
N ARG A 229 10.49 5.22 -7.92
CA ARG A 229 11.47 5.72 -8.88
C ARG A 229 10.78 6.01 -10.22
N THR A 230 11.37 6.89 -11.03
CA THR A 230 10.87 7.20 -12.38
C THR A 230 11.21 6.11 -13.40
N ILE A 231 12.35 5.43 -13.21
CA ILE A 231 12.80 4.30 -14.00
C ILE A 231 13.35 3.25 -13.03
N VAL A 232 12.95 2.00 -13.23
CA VAL A 232 13.46 0.84 -12.47
C VAL A 232 13.97 -0.18 -13.45
N GLN A 233 15.18 -0.67 -13.24
CA GLN A 233 15.70 -1.82 -13.97
C GLN A 233 15.89 -2.98 -12.99
N ASP A 234 15.21 -4.08 -13.22
CA ASP A 234 15.35 -5.28 -12.40
C ASP A 234 16.47 -6.18 -12.94
N GLU A 235 17.16 -6.87 -12.05
CA GLU A 235 18.18 -7.87 -12.42
C GLU A 235 17.55 -9.08 -13.12
N LYS A 236 16.36 -9.49 -12.70
CA LYS A 236 15.60 -10.64 -13.23
C LYS A 236 14.10 -10.38 -13.23
N LEU A 237 13.40 -11.01 -14.17
CA LEU A 237 11.92 -11.02 -14.22
C LEU A 237 11.38 -12.26 -13.49
N ASP A 238 11.17 -12.13 -12.18
CA ASP A 238 10.70 -13.24 -11.34
C ASP A 238 9.25 -13.01 -10.91
N LYS A 239 8.35 -13.97 -11.18
CA LYS A 239 6.90 -13.91 -10.88
C LYS A 239 6.20 -12.64 -11.41
N VAL A 240 6.50 -12.25 -12.64
CA VAL A 240 5.95 -11.04 -13.31
C VAL A 240 4.76 -11.37 -14.22
N PRO A 241 3.86 -10.40 -14.49
CA PRO A 241 2.68 -10.60 -15.33
C PRO A 241 3.02 -10.54 -16.83
N ILE A 242 3.69 -11.56 -17.37
CA ILE A 242 4.28 -11.57 -18.74
C ILE A 242 3.34 -11.01 -19.83
N LYS A 243 2.05 -11.38 -19.82
CA LYS A 243 1.08 -10.94 -20.85
C LYS A 243 0.74 -9.44 -20.83
N TRP A 244 1.10 -8.73 -19.75
CA TRP A 244 0.88 -7.30 -19.58
C TRP A 244 2.16 -6.48 -19.73
N LEU A 245 3.32 -7.12 -19.87
CA LEU A 245 4.60 -6.41 -19.92
C LEU A 245 4.78 -5.67 -21.25
N ALA A 246 5.39 -4.48 -21.15
CA ALA A 246 5.86 -3.72 -22.29
C ALA A 246 7.10 -4.39 -22.93
N PRO A 247 7.36 -4.19 -24.23
CA PRO A 247 8.49 -4.81 -24.93
C PRO A 247 9.85 -4.48 -24.28
N GLU A 248 10.06 -3.23 -23.87
CA GLU A 248 11.27 -2.77 -23.19
C GLU A 248 11.45 -3.45 -21.82
N THR A 249 10.35 -3.76 -21.13
CA THR A 249 10.41 -4.54 -19.89
C THR A 249 10.81 -5.98 -20.17
N MET A 250 10.27 -6.60 -21.23
CA MET A 250 10.60 -7.97 -21.59
C MET A 250 12.06 -8.12 -22.03
N GLN A 251 12.59 -7.15 -22.77
CA GLN A 251 13.95 -7.20 -23.34
C GLN A 251 15.02 -6.67 -22.38
N GLN A 252 14.76 -5.54 -21.75
CA GLN A 252 15.75 -4.78 -20.99
C GLN A 252 15.49 -4.76 -19.48
N ARG A 253 14.34 -5.31 -19.04
CA ARG A 253 13.87 -5.33 -17.64
C ARG A 253 13.63 -3.94 -17.06
N ILE A 254 13.33 -3.00 -17.94
CA ILE A 254 13.06 -1.61 -17.60
C ILE A 254 11.56 -1.42 -17.35
N TYR A 255 11.24 -0.77 -16.25
CA TYR A 255 9.92 -0.31 -15.86
C TYR A 255 9.93 1.22 -15.77
N SER A 256 8.83 1.83 -16.21
CA SER A 256 8.55 3.26 -16.10
C SER A 256 7.04 3.50 -16.11
N ASN A 257 6.58 4.72 -15.88
CA ASN A 257 5.16 5.05 -16.05
C ASN A 257 4.65 4.75 -17.48
N LYS A 258 5.51 4.75 -18.50
CA LYS A 258 5.14 4.37 -19.87
C LYS A 258 4.88 2.86 -20.01
N THR A 259 5.54 2.03 -19.22
CA THR A 259 5.24 0.58 -19.15
C THR A 259 3.90 0.30 -18.48
N ASP A 260 3.44 1.16 -17.55
CA ASP A 260 2.09 1.09 -17.01
C ASP A 260 1.04 1.52 -18.04
N VAL A 261 1.35 2.51 -18.90
CA VAL A 261 0.49 2.89 -20.04
C VAL A 261 0.32 1.74 -21.04
N TRP A 262 1.39 0.98 -21.32
CA TRP A 262 1.28 -0.24 -22.12
C TRP A 262 0.34 -1.26 -21.48
N SER A 263 0.56 -1.56 -20.20
CA SER A 263 -0.26 -2.50 -19.42
C SER A 263 -1.74 -2.07 -19.38
N TYR A 264 -2.00 -0.77 -19.27
CA TYR A 264 -3.33 -0.16 -19.38
C TYR A 264 -3.95 -0.41 -20.76
N GLY A 265 -3.21 -0.23 -21.86
CA GLY A 265 -3.69 -0.53 -23.20
C GLY A 265 -4.16 -1.98 -23.36
N ILE A 266 -3.41 -2.93 -22.80
CA ILE A 266 -3.81 -4.36 -22.76
C ILE A 266 -5.10 -4.56 -21.95
N MET A 267 -5.22 -3.91 -20.78
CA MET A 267 -6.41 -3.97 -19.95
C MET A 267 -7.66 -3.43 -20.67
N VAL A 268 -7.55 -2.31 -21.36
CA VAL A 268 -8.64 -1.70 -22.15
C VAL A 268 -9.06 -2.64 -23.28
N ASN A 269 -8.10 -3.21 -24.02
CA ASN A 269 -8.39 -4.12 -25.13
C ASN A 269 -9.17 -5.36 -24.64
N ILE A 270 -8.71 -6.01 -23.57
CA ILE A 270 -9.37 -7.19 -22.99
C ILE A 270 -10.80 -6.87 -22.49
N SER A 271 -11.03 -5.64 -22.02
CA SER A 271 -12.36 -5.23 -21.52
C SER A 271 -13.35 -4.95 -22.66
N ASN A 272 -12.85 -4.58 -23.84
CA ASN A 272 -13.65 -4.20 -25.00
C ASN A 272 -13.84 -5.33 -26.01
N SER A 273 -12.92 -6.29 -26.10
CA SER A 273 -12.91 -7.32 -27.14
C SER A 273 -13.78 -8.54 -26.80
N TYR A 274 -15.04 -8.52 -27.24
CA TYR A 274 -15.51 -9.57 -28.14
C TYR A 274 -15.28 -9.05 -29.56
N TYR A 275 -14.10 -9.32 -30.11
CA TYR A 275 -13.67 -9.11 -31.51
C TYR A 275 -14.23 -7.87 -32.23
N SER A 276 -13.49 -6.75 -32.27
CA SER A 276 -13.42 -5.92 -33.50
C SER A 276 -12.38 -4.79 -33.36
N LEU A 277 -11.64 -4.58 -34.44
CA LEU A 277 -10.64 -3.56 -34.74
C LEU A 277 -11.22 -2.12 -34.82
N ALA A 278 -12.13 -1.72 -33.92
CA ALA A 278 -12.80 -0.42 -34.02
C ALA A 278 -12.98 0.29 -32.66
N VAL A 279 -11.87 0.58 -31.98
CA VAL A 279 -11.82 1.67 -30.94
C VAL A 279 -10.50 2.47 -31.04
N CYS A 280 -9.82 2.42 -32.19
CA CYS A 280 -8.49 3.00 -32.31
C CYS A 280 -8.44 4.54 -32.38
N GLU A 281 -9.51 5.27 -32.65
CA GLU A 281 -9.41 6.74 -32.75
C GLU A 281 -9.70 7.48 -31.43
N PHE A 282 -10.72 7.06 -30.68
CA PHE A 282 -11.09 7.76 -29.44
C PHE A 282 -10.16 7.41 -28.26
N SER A 283 -9.71 6.15 -28.16
CA SER A 283 -8.77 5.73 -27.12
C SER A 283 -7.33 6.18 -27.38
N VAL A 284 -6.94 6.38 -28.64
CA VAL A 284 -5.61 6.96 -28.97
C VAL A 284 -5.57 8.43 -28.61
N ASN A 285 -6.63 9.21 -28.83
CA ASN A 285 -6.66 10.62 -28.40
C ASN A 285 -6.66 10.76 -26.86
N LEU A 286 -7.31 9.84 -26.13
CA LEU A 286 -7.21 9.81 -24.66
C LEU A 286 -5.81 9.34 -24.20
N LEU A 287 -5.23 8.32 -24.85
CA LEU A 287 -3.84 7.91 -24.60
C LEU A 287 -2.86 9.04 -24.90
N ILE A 288 -3.03 9.76 -26.01
CA ILE A 288 -2.23 10.91 -26.43
C ILE A 288 -2.44 12.07 -25.45
N SER A 289 -3.67 12.37 -25.03
CA SER A 289 -3.97 13.40 -24.02
C SER A 289 -3.30 13.08 -22.68
N ILE A 290 -3.26 11.81 -22.27
CA ILE A 290 -2.54 11.34 -21.07
C ILE A 290 -1.01 11.37 -21.29
N ILE A 291 -0.51 10.95 -22.45
CA ILE A 291 0.93 10.94 -22.78
C ILE A 291 1.47 12.38 -22.94
N CYS A 292 0.67 13.31 -23.45
CA CYS A 292 1.04 14.68 -23.79
C CYS A 292 0.57 15.72 -22.76
N GLY A 293 -0.15 15.32 -21.70
CA GLY A 293 -0.56 16.20 -20.60
C GLY A 293 -1.56 17.31 -20.99
N GLN A 294 -2.27 17.19 -22.11
CA GLN A 294 -3.24 18.21 -22.56
C GLN A 294 -4.67 17.78 -22.25
N ARG A 295 -5.28 18.37 -21.21
CA ARG A 295 -6.74 18.36 -21.02
C ARG A 295 -7.37 19.40 -21.95
N GLU A 296 -8.02 18.98 -23.03
CA GLU A 296 -8.94 19.87 -23.74
C GLU A 296 -10.30 19.90 -23.03
N HIS A 297 -10.67 21.07 -22.51
CA HIS A 297 -12.04 21.37 -22.11
C HIS A 297 -12.91 21.44 -23.37
N SER A 298 -13.67 20.39 -23.67
CA SER A 298 -14.68 20.44 -24.72
C SER A 298 -15.87 21.29 -24.26
N LYS A 299 -15.93 22.52 -24.77
CA LYS A 299 -17.16 23.33 -24.80
C LYS A 299 -18.17 22.65 -25.71
N ILE A 300 -19.26 22.16 -25.12
CA ILE A 300 -20.45 21.72 -25.85
C ILE A 300 -21.05 22.97 -26.53
N LYS A 301 -20.96 23.07 -27.86
CA LYS A 301 -21.82 23.98 -28.63
C LYS A 301 -23.14 23.27 -28.86
N SER A 302 -24.20 23.83 -28.31
CA SER A 302 -25.58 23.55 -28.70
C SER A 302 -25.80 23.99 -30.15
N GLU A 303 -26.12 23.05 -31.03
CA GLU A 303 -26.68 23.37 -32.34
C GLU A 303 -28.20 23.55 -32.20
N ASN A 304 -28.66 24.79 -32.40
CA ASN A 304 -30.04 25.06 -32.78
C ASN A 304 -30.16 24.83 -34.29
N ARG A 305 -31.02 23.89 -34.68
CA ARG A 305 -31.91 23.98 -35.85
C ARG A 305 -33.18 23.21 -35.56
#